data_AF-A0A150QCM0-F1
#
_entry.id   AF-A0A150QCM0-F1
#
_cell.length_a   1.000
_cell.length_b   1.000
_cell.length_c   1.000
_cell.angle_alpha   90.00
_cell.angle_beta   90.00
_cell.angle_gamma   90.00
#
_symmetry.space_group_name_H-M   'P 1'
#
loop_
_entity.id
_entity.type
_entity.pdbx_description
1 polymer ?
#
loop_
_entity_poly.entity_id
_entity_poly.type
_entity_poly.pdbx_seq_one_letter_code
_entity_poly.pdbx_strand_id
1 'polypeptide(L)'
;MATVSFSSDWSHQQNGDIRSGERMRIEYATERLPHHRAERYGQRAWSILVHLRFHPSLQGGTGDVSSGACEVDVPANTSQIELWFHNTDHTGGSSWDSRYGQNYWLDVKTAG
;
A
#
# COMPACT_ATOMS: atom_id res chain seq x y z
N MET A 1 -4.15 -0.35 -16.63
CA MET A 1 -3.87 -0.64 -15.21
C MET A 1 -4.25 0.58 -14.39
N ALA A 2 -5.05 0.41 -13.35
CA ALA A 2 -5.39 1.50 -12.42
C ALA A 2 -4.22 1.85 -11.52
N THR A 3 -4.15 3.10 -11.09
CA THR A 3 -3.14 3.61 -10.15
C THR A 3 -3.81 4.30 -8.99
N VAL A 4 -3.38 4.01 -7.76
CA VAL A 4 -3.78 4.73 -6.55
C VAL A 4 -2.55 5.36 -5.93
N SER A 5 -2.56 6.69 -5.82
CA SER A 5 -1.42 7.47 -5.34
C SER A 5 -1.73 8.08 -3.98
N PHE A 6 -0.82 7.91 -3.02
CA PHE A 6 -0.89 8.46 -1.67
C PHE A 6 0.19 9.54 -1.53
N SER A 7 -0.24 10.79 -1.50
CA SER A 7 0.63 11.96 -1.58
C SER A 7 1.13 12.42 -0.21
N SER A 8 2.24 13.17 -0.19
CA SER A 8 2.88 13.67 1.05
C SER A 8 2.01 14.66 1.83
N ASP A 9 1.01 15.27 1.19
CA ASP A 9 -0.01 16.13 1.81
C ASP A 9 -1.16 15.35 2.48
N TRP A 10 -0.98 14.04 2.64
CA TRP A 10 -1.97 13.11 3.18
C TRP A 10 -3.23 12.90 2.34
N SER A 11 -3.31 13.44 1.12
CA SER A 11 -4.34 13.08 0.17
C SER A 11 -4.07 11.72 -0.48
N HIS A 12 -5.10 11.12 -1.08
CA HIS A 12 -4.94 10.03 -2.03
C HIS A 12 -5.87 10.21 -3.22
N GLN A 13 -5.45 9.72 -4.38
CA GLN A 13 -6.19 9.81 -5.63
C GLN A 13 -6.13 8.50 -6.39
N GLN A 14 -7.20 8.19 -7.10
CA GLN A 14 -7.28 7.04 -8.00
C GLN A 14 -7.36 7.52 -9.45
N ASN A 15 -6.57 6.90 -10.32
CA ASN A 15 -6.62 7.06 -11.76
C ASN A 15 -6.99 5.72 -12.42
N GLY A 16 -8.10 5.70 -13.16
CA GLY A 16 -8.69 4.50 -13.75
C GLY A 16 -9.48 3.64 -12.75
N ASP A 17 -10.17 2.62 -13.27
CA ASP A 17 -10.95 1.68 -12.45
C ASP A 17 -10.09 0.49 -12.03
N ILE A 18 -10.03 0.23 -10.72
CA ILE A 18 -9.47 -1.03 -10.20
C ILE A 18 -10.44 -2.14 -10.57
N ARG A 19 -9.94 -3.23 -11.16
CA ARG A 19 -10.75 -4.36 -11.61
C ARG A 19 -10.28 -5.65 -10.99
N SER A 20 -11.23 -6.49 -10.58
CA SER A 20 -10.95 -7.83 -10.08
C SER A 20 -10.25 -8.67 -11.15
N GLY A 21 -9.21 -9.42 -10.81
CA GLY A 21 -8.46 -10.23 -11.76
C GLY A 21 -7.42 -9.47 -12.59
N GLU A 22 -7.30 -8.14 -12.42
CA GLU A 22 -6.26 -7.32 -13.04
C GLU A 22 -5.18 -6.91 -12.03
N ARG A 23 -4.08 -6.32 -12.52
CA ARG A 23 -3.11 -5.63 -11.68
C ARG A 23 -3.53 -4.20 -11.40
N MET A 24 -3.13 -3.70 -10.24
CA MET A 24 -3.14 -2.27 -9.92
C MET A 24 -1.76 -1.81 -9.43
N ARG A 25 -1.49 -0.51 -9.60
CA ARG A 25 -0.30 0.15 -9.09
C ARG A 25 -0.65 0.97 -7.85
N ILE A 26 0.16 0.84 -6.81
CA ILE A 26 0.10 1.69 -5.62
C ILE A 26 1.33 2.57 -5.64
N GLU A 27 1.13 3.88 -5.57
CA GLU A 27 2.20 4.87 -5.42
C GLU A 27 2.10 5.49 -4.03
N TYR A 28 3.24 5.62 -3.36
CA TYR A 28 3.30 6.05 -1.98
C TYR A 28 4.42 7.07 -1.80
N ALA A 29 4.06 8.29 -1.43
CA ALA A 29 5.00 9.29 -0.96
C ALA A 29 5.58 8.82 0.38
N THR A 30 6.80 8.31 0.33
CA THR A 30 7.45 7.73 1.52
C THR A 30 7.48 8.72 2.67
N GLU A 31 7.52 10.02 2.40
CA GLU A 31 7.53 11.15 3.33
C GLU A 31 6.37 11.11 4.35
N ARG A 32 5.28 10.39 4.06
CA ARG A 32 4.20 10.12 5.02
C ARG A 32 4.66 9.29 6.24
N LEU A 33 5.69 8.45 6.06
CA LEU A 33 6.36 7.68 7.11
C LEU A 33 7.87 7.99 7.14
N PRO A 34 8.28 9.14 7.71
CA PRO A 34 9.67 9.59 7.72
C PRO A 34 10.51 8.97 8.86
N HIS A 35 9.86 8.44 9.88
CA HIS A 35 10.51 7.82 11.04
C HIS A 35 10.88 6.37 10.78
N HIS A 36 11.78 5.79 11.58
CA HIS A 36 12.22 4.40 11.46
C HIS A 36 12.88 4.09 10.12
N ARG A 37 13.91 4.88 9.80
CA ARG A 37 14.66 4.80 8.54
C ARG A 37 16.14 4.54 8.78
N ALA A 38 16.46 3.60 9.67
CA ALA A 38 17.84 3.29 10.01
C ALA A 38 18.66 2.76 8.80
N GLU A 39 19.97 2.94 8.89
CA GLU A 39 20.95 2.40 7.95
C GLU A 39 21.82 1.33 8.61
N ARG A 40 22.35 0.41 7.81
CA ARG A 40 23.32 -0.59 8.23
C ARG A 40 24.46 -0.63 7.23
N TYR A 41 25.69 -0.36 7.69
CA TYR A 41 26.87 -0.23 6.83
C TYR A 41 26.69 0.82 5.69
N GLY A 42 26.03 1.93 5.99
CA GLY A 42 25.74 3.00 5.02
C GLY A 42 24.72 2.61 3.94
N GLN A 43 24.02 1.48 4.11
CA GLN A 43 22.95 1.04 3.23
C GLN A 43 21.62 1.17 3.94
N ARG A 44 20.56 1.45 3.15
CA ARG A 44 19.17 1.44 3.63
C ARG A 44 18.87 0.12 4.35
N ALA A 45 18.41 0.21 5.59
CA ALA A 45 18.03 -0.94 6.41
C ALA A 45 16.61 -0.80 6.97
N TRP A 46 15.71 -0.24 6.16
CA TRP A 46 14.29 -0.07 6.43
C TRP A 46 13.44 -0.42 5.21
N SER A 47 12.16 -0.71 5.45
CA SER A 47 11.18 -0.98 4.41
C SER A 47 9.81 -0.42 4.75
N ILE A 48 9.12 0.14 3.77
CA ILE A 48 7.70 0.48 3.86
C ILE A 48 6.91 -0.57 3.09
N LEU A 49 6.11 -1.35 3.82
CA LEU A 49 5.19 -2.33 3.24
C LEU A 49 3.79 -1.75 3.19
N VAL A 50 3.09 -1.99 2.09
CA VAL A 50 1.63 -1.89 2.04
C VAL A 50 1.05 -3.26 2.34
N HIS A 51 0.11 -3.31 3.28
CA HIS A 51 -0.68 -4.48 3.60
C HIS A 51 -2.07 -4.31 2.99
N LEU A 52 -2.60 -5.40 2.42
CA LEU A 52 -3.89 -5.42 1.76
C LEU A 52 -4.76 -6.55 2.33
N ARG A 53 -6.06 -6.30 2.37
CA ARG A 53 -7.09 -7.32 2.59
C ARG A 53 -8.17 -7.18 1.52
N PHE A 54 -8.37 -8.25 0.77
CA PHE A 54 -9.30 -8.29 -0.36
C PHE A 54 -10.66 -8.84 0.10
N HIS A 55 -11.73 -8.08 -0.11
CA HIS A 55 -13.08 -8.47 0.26
C HIS A 55 -13.85 -9.03 -0.96
N PRO A 56 -14.72 -10.04 -0.78
CA PRO A 56 -15.15 -10.63 0.50
C PRO A 56 -14.28 -11.80 1.00
N SER A 57 -13.29 -12.26 0.24
CA SER A 57 -12.51 -13.46 0.57
C SER A 57 -11.64 -13.33 1.82
N LEU A 58 -11.37 -12.10 2.26
CA LEU A 58 -10.41 -11.74 3.31
C LEU A 58 -8.98 -12.20 3.01
N GLN A 59 -8.67 -12.47 1.75
CA GLN A 59 -7.33 -12.82 1.31
C GLN A 59 -6.37 -11.65 1.63
N GLY A 60 -5.21 -11.98 2.20
CA GLY A 60 -4.16 -11.00 2.47
C GLY A 60 -3.23 -10.79 1.27
N GLY A 61 -2.68 -9.59 1.15
CA GLY A 61 -1.60 -9.25 0.22
C GLY A 61 -0.60 -8.29 0.87
N THR A 62 0.61 -8.25 0.32
CA THR A 62 1.65 -7.30 0.74
C THR A 62 2.43 -6.81 -0.48
N GLY A 63 2.81 -5.54 -0.50
CA GLY A 63 3.72 -4.95 -1.49
C GLY A 63 4.81 -4.11 -0.82
N ASP A 64 5.97 -4.00 -1.44
CA ASP A 64 7.06 -3.13 -0.97
C ASP A 64 7.01 -1.79 -1.72
N VAL A 65 6.73 -0.70 -1.01
CA VAL A 65 6.68 0.67 -1.55
C VAL A 65 7.86 1.52 -1.08
N SER A 66 8.94 0.91 -0.59
CA SER A 66 10.14 1.62 -0.12
C SER A 66 10.83 2.41 -1.22
N SER A 67 10.58 2.09 -2.48
CA SER A 67 11.03 2.83 -3.68
C SER A 67 9.96 3.79 -4.23
N GLY A 68 8.84 3.96 -3.53
CA GLY A 68 7.75 4.87 -3.88
C GLY A 68 6.58 4.23 -4.63
N ALA A 69 6.69 2.97 -5.08
CA ALA A 69 5.58 2.28 -5.71
C ALA A 69 5.73 0.75 -5.73
N CYS A 70 4.61 0.05 -5.84
CA CYS A 70 4.55 -1.37 -6.16
C CYS A 70 3.37 -1.69 -7.10
N GLU A 71 3.41 -2.87 -7.71
CA GLU A 71 2.26 -3.46 -8.39
C GLU A 71 1.74 -4.64 -7.57
N VAL A 72 0.42 -4.82 -7.55
CA VAL A 72 -0.23 -5.96 -6.88
C VAL A 72 -1.31 -6.54 -7.79
N ASP A 73 -1.43 -7.87 -7.78
CA ASP A 73 -2.55 -8.56 -8.42
C ASP A 73 -3.80 -8.42 -7.55
N VAL A 74 -4.92 -8.04 -8.16
CA VAL A 74 -6.23 -8.01 -7.50
C VAL A 74 -6.89 -9.36 -7.74
N PRO A 75 -7.19 -10.17 -6.71
CA PRO A 75 -7.84 -11.46 -6.90
C PRO A 75 -9.18 -11.33 -7.65
N ALA A 76 -9.53 -12.38 -8.39
CA ALA A 76 -10.87 -12.49 -8.96
C ALA A 76 -11.93 -12.43 -7.85
N ASN A 77 -13.10 -11.87 -8.16
CA ASN A 77 -14.21 -11.67 -7.20
C ASN A 77 -13.91 -10.70 -6.04
N THR A 78 -12.84 -9.89 -6.13
CA THR A 78 -12.64 -8.78 -5.20
C THR A 78 -13.65 -7.66 -5.48
N SER A 79 -14.38 -7.22 -4.47
CA SER A 79 -15.29 -6.07 -4.54
C SER A 79 -14.74 -4.83 -3.83
N GLN A 80 -13.91 -5.02 -2.80
CA GLN A 80 -13.27 -3.94 -2.06
C GLN A 80 -11.88 -4.35 -1.58
N ILE A 81 -11.01 -3.36 -1.39
CA ILE A 81 -9.66 -3.54 -0.85
C ILE A 81 -9.54 -2.65 0.38
N GLU A 82 -9.25 -3.24 1.52
CA GLU A 82 -8.76 -2.56 2.72
C GLU A 82 -7.23 -2.53 2.67
N LEU A 83 -6.60 -1.39 2.93
CA LEU A 83 -5.14 -1.30 2.96
C LEU A 83 -4.59 -0.31 3.99
N TRP A 84 -3.34 -0.55 4.41
CA TRP A 84 -2.58 0.29 5.33
C TRP A 84 -1.08 0.13 5.09
N PHE A 85 -0.28 1.10 5.55
CA PHE A 85 1.16 1.12 5.36
C PHE A 85 1.91 0.96 6.68
N HIS A 86 3.05 0.29 6.61
CA HIS A 86 3.89 -0.02 7.77
C HIS A 86 5.35 0.21 7.40
N ASN A 87 6.02 1.10 8.11
CA ASN A 87 7.47 1.23 8.03
C ASN A 87 8.12 0.47 9.19
N THR A 88 9.15 -0.30 8.88
CA THR A 88 10.02 -0.98 9.85
C THR A 88 11.49 -0.76 9.52
N ASP A 89 12.34 -0.76 10.55
CA ASP A 89 13.79 -0.76 10.38
C ASP A 89 14.50 -1.90 11.12
N HIS A 90 15.79 -2.06 10.82
CA HIS A 90 16.65 -3.08 11.42
C HIS A 90 16.87 -2.91 12.93
N THR A 91 16.58 -1.74 13.49
CA THR A 91 16.73 -1.47 14.93
C THR A 91 15.50 -1.87 15.74
N GLY A 92 14.45 -2.36 15.06
CA GLY A 92 13.17 -2.75 15.68
C GLY A 92 12.17 -1.61 15.80
N GLY A 93 12.46 -0.44 15.20
CA GLY A 93 11.52 0.67 15.13
C GLY A 93 10.41 0.42 14.12
N SER A 94 9.19 0.92 14.39
CA SER A 94 8.08 0.86 13.45
C SER A 94 7.09 2.01 13.56
N SER A 95 6.45 2.34 12.43
CA SER A 95 5.38 3.33 12.34
C SER A 95 4.34 2.96 11.29
N TRP A 96 3.13 3.50 11.42
CA TRP A 96 1.97 3.10 10.62
C TRP A 96 1.29 4.31 9.99
N ASP A 97 0.83 4.12 8.76
CA ASP A 97 -0.12 5.00 8.08
C ASP A 97 -1.35 4.16 7.73
N SER A 98 -2.32 4.22 8.64
CA SER A 98 -3.56 3.44 8.64
C SER A 98 -4.80 4.33 8.72
N ARG A 99 -4.69 5.61 8.30
CA ARG A 99 -5.75 6.61 8.45
C ARG A 99 -6.31 6.63 9.90
N TYR A 100 -5.41 6.73 10.88
CA TYR A 100 -5.75 6.69 12.31
C TYR A 100 -6.54 5.43 12.72
N GLY A 101 -6.20 4.26 12.15
CA GLY A 101 -6.82 2.97 12.45
C GLY A 101 -8.08 2.65 11.64
N GLN A 102 -8.53 3.53 10.75
CA GLN A 102 -9.68 3.29 9.87
C GLN A 102 -9.31 2.50 8.60
N ASN A 103 -8.02 2.46 8.28
CA ASN A 103 -7.46 2.00 7.02
C ASN A 103 -8.00 2.77 5.80
N TYR A 104 -7.41 2.50 4.64
CA TYR A 104 -7.88 3.03 3.37
C TYR A 104 -8.73 1.96 2.68
N TRP A 105 -9.82 2.41 2.04
CA TRP A 105 -10.78 1.53 1.39
C TRP A 105 -10.91 1.93 -0.07
N LEU A 106 -10.75 0.96 -0.96
CA LEU A 106 -10.85 1.14 -2.41
C LEU A 106 -11.95 0.23 -2.96
N ASP A 107 -12.80 0.78 -3.81
CA ASP A 107 -13.82 0.01 -4.51
C ASP A 107 -13.24 -0.67 -5.75
N VAL A 108 -13.65 -1.92 -5.99
CA VAL A 108 -13.20 -2.72 -7.13
C VAL A 108 -14.38 -3.00 -8.05
N LYS A 109 -14.18 -2.77 -9.34
CA LYS A 109 -15.14 -3.12 -10.40
C LYS A 109 -14.95 -4.57 -10.81
N THR A 110 -16.03 -5.20 -11.25
CA THR A 110 -15.95 -6.50 -11.93
C THR A 110 -15.07 -6.38 -13.17
N ALA A 111 -14.31 -7.43 -13.48
CA ALA A 111 -13.66 -7.54 -14.78
C ALA A 111 -14.68 -7.38 -15.92
N GLY A 112 -14.25 -6.74 -17.01
CA GLY A 112 -15.02 -6.66 -18.25
C GLY A 112 -15.00 -7.95 -19.05
#